data_AF-A0A1T4VWH7-F1
#
_entry.id   AF-A0A1T4VWH7-F1
#
_cell.length_a   1.000
_cell.length_b   1.000
_cell.length_c   1.000
_cell.angle_alpha   90.00
_cell.angle_beta   90.00
_cell.angle_gamma   90.00
#
_symmetry.space_group_name_H-M   'P 1'
#
loop_
_entity.id
_entity.type
_entity.pdbx_description
1 polymer ?
#
loop_
_entity_poly.entity_id
_entity_poly.type
_entity_poly.pdbx_seq_one_letter_code
_entity_poly.pdbx_strand_id
1 'polypeptide(L)'
;MEYFKKAPFLFTKIDTVFDYAEKVDNYTVRFHLKEKYGQFLNDAIWIQFYTRPYLEKFGWNGKPTCPNLAEAGPYGLGPYMLKEGYIEGDRQTPKAVLVANPNYWNPDYPKIEKVTVYTELDSKVAIEMALDKEGELDIMPIPVSEKDRVVSSRYSKLVTAPSTNNIAIHINMRTGNKKLLDKDVRVALNKAIDQRRLLSKYYNGEGQISPTLAAPLYPGSTRL
;
A
#
# COMPACT_ATOMS: atom_id res chain seq x y z
N MET A 1 -13.41 -18.71 3.57
CA MET A 1 -12.03 -18.88 3.07
C MET A 1 -11.94 -19.57 1.70
N GLU A 2 -13.03 -20.09 1.14
CA GLU A 2 -13.03 -20.58 -0.26
C GLU A 2 -12.62 -19.51 -1.27
N TYR A 3 -13.06 -18.27 -1.05
CA TYR A 3 -12.70 -17.12 -1.87
C TYR A 3 -11.19 -16.86 -1.94
N PHE A 4 -10.50 -16.91 -0.79
CA PHE A 4 -9.05 -16.76 -0.73
C PHE A 4 -8.34 -17.84 -1.55
N LYS A 5 -8.81 -19.10 -1.49
CA LYS A 5 -8.22 -20.18 -2.31
C LYS A 5 -8.42 -19.99 -3.82
N LYS A 6 -9.46 -19.26 -4.25
CA LYS A 6 -9.71 -18.97 -5.68
C LYS A 6 -8.76 -17.92 -6.25
N ALA A 7 -8.41 -16.91 -5.45
CA ALA A 7 -7.47 -15.86 -5.84
C ALA A 7 -6.67 -15.41 -4.60
N PRO A 8 -5.65 -16.19 -4.21
CA PRO A 8 -4.82 -15.86 -3.06
C PRO A 8 -3.82 -14.77 -3.43
N PHE A 9 -3.37 -14.01 -2.44
CA PHE A 9 -2.18 -13.20 -2.63
C PHE A 9 -0.93 -14.08 -2.64
N LEU A 10 0.02 -13.75 -3.51
CA LEU A 10 1.20 -14.56 -3.81
C LEU A 10 2.50 -13.95 -3.27
N PHE A 11 2.39 -13.05 -2.29
CA PHE A 11 3.54 -12.37 -1.69
C PHE A 11 4.32 -13.26 -0.72
N THR A 12 3.67 -14.29 -0.16
CA THR A 12 4.22 -15.22 0.83
C THR A 12 3.76 -16.65 0.52
N LYS A 13 4.10 -17.62 1.37
CA LYS A 13 3.77 -19.05 1.18
C LYS A 13 2.34 -19.40 1.61
N ILE A 14 1.53 -18.41 2.03
CA ILE A 14 0.22 -18.67 2.64
C ILE A 14 -0.76 -19.40 1.72
N ASP A 15 -0.66 -19.20 0.41
CA ASP A 15 -1.52 -19.81 -0.61
C ASP A 15 -1.38 -21.35 -0.63
N THR A 16 -0.17 -21.84 -0.38
CA THR A 16 0.13 -23.28 -0.34
C THR A 16 -0.02 -23.88 1.06
N VAL A 17 0.29 -23.11 2.10
CA VAL A 17 0.30 -23.56 3.50
C VAL A 17 -1.09 -23.54 4.15
N PHE A 18 -1.92 -22.55 3.81
CA PHE A 18 -3.28 -22.46 4.34
C PHE A 18 -4.12 -23.66 3.88
N ASP A 19 -4.74 -24.36 4.83
CA ASP A 19 -5.65 -25.45 4.52
C ASP A 19 -7.11 -25.01 4.59
N TYR A 20 -7.65 -24.73 5.77
CA TYR A 20 -9.00 -24.21 5.90
C TYR A 20 -9.17 -23.39 7.17
N ALA A 21 -10.30 -22.71 7.29
CA ALA A 21 -10.71 -22.04 8.51
C ALA A 21 -12.11 -22.49 8.89
N GLU A 22 -12.34 -22.74 10.17
CA GLU A 22 -13.62 -23.15 10.72
C GLU A 22 -14.13 -22.14 11.75
N LYS A 23 -15.45 -21.94 11.76
CA LYS A 23 -16.13 -21.22 12.83
C LYS A 23 -16.30 -22.19 14.00
N VAL A 24 -15.57 -21.97 15.09
CA VAL A 24 -15.69 -22.78 16.32
C VAL A 24 -16.92 -22.33 17.10
N ASP A 25 -17.10 -21.01 17.23
CA ASP A 25 -18.28 -20.39 17.85
C ASP A 25 -18.51 -18.96 17.29
N ASN A 26 -19.34 -18.13 17.94
CA ASN A 26 -19.66 -16.80 17.45
C ASN A 26 -18.49 -15.79 17.49
N TYR A 27 -17.48 -16.04 18.32
CA TYR A 27 -16.33 -15.16 18.54
C TYR A 27 -14.97 -15.84 18.28
N THR A 28 -14.98 -17.14 17.96
CA THR A 28 -13.78 -17.94 17.72
C THR A 28 -13.74 -18.48 16.30
N VAL A 29 -12.66 -18.15 15.58
CA VAL A 29 -12.30 -18.76 14.29
C VAL A 29 -10.98 -19.50 14.45
N ARG A 30 -10.92 -20.74 13.95
CA ARG A 30 -9.69 -21.54 13.94
C ARG A 30 -9.16 -21.66 12.52
N PHE A 31 -7.86 -21.43 12.36
CA PHE A 31 -7.14 -21.60 11.10
C PHE A 31 -6.30 -22.88 11.17
N HIS A 32 -6.43 -23.71 10.13
CA HIS A 32 -5.67 -24.94 9.97
C HIS A 32 -4.65 -24.76 8.85
N LEU A 33 -3.40 -25.09 9.15
CA LEU A 33 -2.27 -24.99 8.24
C LEU A 33 -1.71 -26.39 7.97
N LYS A 34 -1.25 -26.65 6.75
CA LYS A 34 -0.68 -27.95 6.36
C LYS A 34 0.68 -28.22 7.01
N GLU A 35 1.38 -27.16 7.40
CA GLU A 35 2.69 -27.21 8.04
C GLU A 35 2.85 -26.06 9.05
N LYS A 36 3.85 -26.17 9.92
CA LYS A 36 4.24 -25.07 10.82
C LYS A 36 4.75 -23.90 9.99
N TYR A 37 4.19 -22.71 10.20
CA TYR A 37 4.49 -21.55 9.38
C TYR A 37 4.58 -20.27 10.21
N GLY A 38 5.81 -19.81 10.45
CA GLY A 38 6.10 -18.69 11.35
C GLY A 38 5.64 -17.32 10.86
N GLN A 39 5.34 -17.17 9.56
CA GLN A 39 4.86 -15.91 8.97
C GLN A 39 3.34 -15.78 9.02
N PHE A 40 2.60 -16.78 9.53
CA PHE A 40 1.13 -16.76 9.52
C PHE A 40 0.53 -15.49 10.16
N LEU A 41 1.08 -15.02 11.28
CA LEU A 41 0.59 -13.80 11.92
C LEU A 41 0.84 -12.55 11.08
N ASN A 42 1.92 -12.51 10.30
CA ASN A 42 2.16 -11.42 9.36
C ASN A 42 1.14 -11.47 8.21
N ASP A 43 0.86 -12.65 7.66
CA ASP A 43 -0.16 -12.82 6.61
C ASP A 43 -1.58 -12.51 7.13
N ALA A 44 -1.85 -12.81 8.40
CA ALA A 44 -3.15 -12.58 9.03
C ALA A 44 -3.52 -11.09 9.10
N ILE A 45 -2.55 -10.17 9.14
CA ILE A 45 -2.83 -8.72 9.13
C ILE A 45 -3.42 -8.25 7.79
N TRP A 46 -3.20 -9.02 6.72
CA TRP A 46 -3.72 -8.75 5.38
C TRP A 46 -5.07 -9.40 5.13
N ILE A 47 -5.58 -10.20 6.07
CA ILE A 47 -6.92 -10.79 5.98
C ILE A 47 -7.95 -9.69 6.21
N GLN A 48 -8.69 -9.39 5.16
CA GLN A 48 -9.77 -8.42 5.21
C GLN A 48 -11.09 -9.10 5.54
N PHE A 49 -11.89 -8.44 6.38
CA PHE A 49 -13.24 -8.87 6.72
C PHE A 49 -14.26 -8.08 5.90
N TYR A 50 -15.17 -8.81 5.25
CA TYR A 50 -16.22 -8.25 4.41
C TYR A 50 -17.58 -8.52 5.03
N THR A 51 -18.51 -7.58 4.86
CA THR A 51 -19.90 -7.80 5.24
C THR A 51 -20.58 -8.77 4.27
N ARG A 52 -21.57 -9.53 4.74
CA ARG A 52 -22.35 -10.44 3.87
C ARG A 52 -22.97 -9.73 2.67
N PRO A 53 -23.61 -8.54 2.82
CA PRO A 53 -24.17 -7.82 1.68
C PRO A 53 -23.14 -7.46 0.61
N TYR A 54 -21.90 -7.13 1.01
CA TYR A 54 -20.83 -6.87 0.05
C TYR A 54 -20.49 -8.12 -0.77
N LEU A 55 -20.28 -9.25 -0.08
CA LEU A 55 -19.92 -10.50 -0.72
C LEU A 55 -21.05 -11.05 -1.60
N GLU A 56 -22.31 -10.89 -1.20
CA GLU A 56 -23.46 -11.29 -1.99
C GLU A 56 -23.59 -10.46 -3.28
N LYS A 57 -23.22 -9.17 -3.22
CA LYS A 57 -23.33 -8.25 -4.35
C LYS A 57 -22.13 -8.29 -5.31
N PHE A 58 -20.91 -8.23 -4.78
CA PHE A 58 -19.67 -8.10 -5.55
C PHE A 58 -18.83 -9.37 -5.58
N GLY A 59 -19.09 -10.30 -4.65
CA GLY A 59 -18.24 -11.47 -4.45
C GLY A 59 -16.84 -11.09 -3.96
N TRP A 60 -15.94 -12.07 -4.05
CA TRP A 60 -14.51 -11.85 -3.91
C TRP A 60 -13.93 -11.52 -5.28
N ASN A 61 -13.43 -10.29 -5.44
CA ASN A 61 -12.82 -9.82 -6.68
C ASN A 61 -11.30 -10.09 -6.75
N GLY A 62 -10.67 -10.57 -5.68
CA GLY A 62 -9.24 -10.90 -5.64
C GLY A 62 -8.30 -9.71 -5.82
N LYS A 63 -8.80 -8.46 -5.70
CA LYS A 63 -7.98 -7.27 -5.92
C LYS A 63 -7.00 -7.08 -4.75
N PRO A 64 -5.73 -6.75 -5.03
CA PRO A 64 -4.68 -6.70 -4.01
C PRO A 64 -4.87 -5.54 -3.02
N THR A 65 -5.57 -4.47 -3.43
CA THR A 65 -5.78 -3.28 -2.62
C THR A 65 -7.23 -2.80 -2.71
N CYS A 66 -7.73 -2.34 -1.56
CA CYS A 66 -9.07 -1.77 -1.38
C CYS A 66 -10.24 -2.57 -2.02
N PRO A 67 -10.26 -3.92 -1.96
CA PRO A 67 -11.27 -4.72 -2.65
C PRO A 67 -12.70 -4.57 -2.08
N ASN A 68 -12.91 -3.88 -0.94
CA ASN A 68 -14.22 -3.58 -0.34
C ASN A 68 -14.76 -2.17 -0.66
N LEU A 69 -14.09 -1.44 -1.54
CA LEU A 69 -14.42 -0.05 -1.89
C LEU A 69 -14.92 0.06 -3.34
N ALA A 70 -15.52 -1.01 -3.89
CA ALA A 70 -16.10 -1.03 -5.23
C ALA A 70 -17.33 -0.12 -5.39
N GLU A 71 -18.01 0.19 -4.28
CA GLU A 71 -19.17 1.07 -4.20
C GLU A 71 -19.27 1.67 -2.79
N ALA A 72 -19.83 2.86 -2.69
CA ALA A 72 -20.20 3.47 -1.41
C ALA A 72 -21.16 2.57 -0.61
N GLY A 73 -20.89 2.45 0.70
CA GLY A 73 -21.71 1.64 1.59
C GLY A 73 -20.97 1.17 2.84
N PRO A 74 -21.70 0.57 3.80
CA PRO A 74 -21.15 0.05 5.05
C PRO A 74 -20.51 -1.34 4.85
N TYR A 75 -19.53 -1.43 3.94
CA TYR A 75 -18.95 -2.72 3.53
C TYR A 75 -17.64 -3.07 4.25
N GLY A 76 -17.05 -2.12 4.99
CA GLY A 76 -15.85 -2.31 5.80
C GLY A 76 -16.12 -2.18 7.30
N LEU A 77 -15.21 -2.74 8.10
CA LEU A 77 -15.19 -2.60 9.57
C LEU A 77 -14.24 -1.49 10.06
N GLY A 78 -13.67 -0.73 9.12
CA GLY A 78 -12.72 0.34 9.42
C GLY A 78 -13.37 1.56 10.07
N PRO A 79 -12.54 2.54 10.53
CA PRO A 79 -13.03 3.75 11.17
C PRO A 79 -13.78 4.70 10.22
N TYR A 80 -13.66 4.51 8.91
CA TYR A 80 -14.38 5.29 7.91
C TYR A 80 -15.15 4.39 6.95
N MET A 81 -16.29 4.88 6.47
CA MET A 81 -17.12 4.27 5.45
C MET A 81 -17.06 5.09 4.17
N LEU A 82 -17.04 4.44 3.02
CA LEU A 82 -17.12 5.11 1.73
C LEU A 82 -18.55 5.63 1.51
N LYS A 83 -18.67 6.94 1.31
CA LYS A 83 -19.94 7.65 1.10
C LYS A 83 -20.18 8.01 -0.36
N GLU A 84 -19.12 8.34 -1.10
CA GLU A 84 -19.17 8.75 -2.50
C GLU A 84 -17.94 8.22 -3.26
N GLY A 85 -18.12 7.83 -4.52
CA GLY A 85 -17.05 7.33 -5.38
C GLY A 85 -16.75 5.84 -5.19
N TYR A 86 -15.60 5.41 -5.72
CA TYR A 86 -15.02 4.07 -5.50
C TYR A 86 -13.50 4.14 -5.60
N ILE A 87 -12.80 3.26 -4.88
CA ILE A 87 -11.34 3.15 -4.90
C ILE A 87 -10.97 1.67 -4.84
N GLU A 88 -10.68 1.05 -5.97
CA GLU A 88 -10.16 -0.32 -6.02
C GLU A 88 -8.76 -0.32 -6.65
N GLY A 89 -7.99 -1.39 -6.45
CA GLY A 89 -6.60 -1.45 -6.93
C GLY A 89 -6.37 -1.25 -8.43
N ASP A 90 -7.42 -1.37 -9.26
CA ASP A 90 -7.38 -1.25 -10.72
C ASP A 90 -8.28 -0.13 -11.28
N ARG A 91 -9.14 0.48 -10.46
CA ARG A 91 -10.06 1.54 -10.89
C ARG A 91 -10.43 2.45 -9.73
N GLN A 92 -10.66 3.72 -10.02
CA GLN A 92 -11.04 4.72 -9.03
C GLN A 92 -11.87 5.84 -9.66
N THR A 93 -12.63 6.57 -8.85
CA THR A 93 -13.22 7.86 -9.26
C THR A 93 -12.24 8.99 -8.97
N PRO A 94 -12.24 10.11 -9.71
CA PRO A 94 -11.32 11.24 -9.48
C PRO A 94 -11.29 11.77 -8.04
N LYS A 95 -12.42 11.62 -7.35
CA LYS A 95 -12.65 11.95 -5.95
C LYS A 95 -13.45 10.83 -5.29
N ALA A 96 -13.13 10.56 -4.03
CA ALA A 96 -13.95 9.73 -3.14
C ALA A 96 -14.16 10.45 -1.81
N VAL A 97 -15.32 10.25 -1.20
CA VAL A 97 -15.65 10.81 0.12
C VAL A 97 -15.84 9.68 1.09
N LEU A 98 -15.09 9.72 2.20
CA LEU A 98 -15.28 8.84 3.33
C LEU A 98 -15.89 9.62 4.50
N VAL A 99 -16.76 8.97 5.25
CA VAL A 99 -17.38 9.52 6.47
C VAL A 99 -17.09 8.63 7.65
N ALA A 100 -17.10 9.21 8.84
CA ALA A 100 -16.90 8.48 10.08
C ALA A 100 -17.84 7.27 10.19
N ASN A 101 -17.32 6.13 10.60
CA ASN A 101 -18.12 4.94 10.89
C ASN A 101 -18.66 5.05 12.33
N PRO A 102 -19.98 5.28 12.52
CA PRO A 102 -20.55 5.40 13.87
C PRO A 102 -20.53 4.06 14.64
N ASN A 103 -20.30 2.95 13.95
CA ASN A 103 -20.23 1.61 14.53
C ASN A 103 -18.79 1.09 14.67
N TYR A 104 -17.78 1.97 14.60
CA TYR A 104 -16.40 1.55 14.79
C TYR A 104 -16.18 1.05 16.22
N TRP A 105 -15.45 -0.06 16.36
CA TRP A 105 -15.30 -0.75 17.65
C TRP A 105 -14.55 0.08 18.70
N ASN A 106 -13.67 0.99 18.26
CA ASN A 106 -12.90 1.85 19.15
C ASN A 106 -13.60 3.21 19.28
N PRO A 107 -14.13 3.54 20.47
CA PRO A 107 -14.88 4.79 20.68
C PRO A 107 -14.01 6.06 20.55
N ASP A 108 -12.69 5.96 20.63
CA ASP A 108 -11.78 7.10 20.48
C ASP A 108 -11.58 7.56 19.02
N TYR A 109 -12.14 6.80 18.06
CA TYR A 109 -11.96 7.02 16.63
C TYR A 109 -13.27 6.79 15.84
N PRO A 110 -13.40 7.41 14.65
CA PRO A 110 -12.49 8.42 14.07
C PRO A 110 -12.66 9.81 14.70
N LYS A 111 -11.60 10.64 14.59
CA LYS A 111 -11.57 12.02 15.11
C LYS A 111 -12.02 13.07 14.09
N ILE A 112 -12.16 12.69 12.82
CA ILE A 112 -12.55 13.57 11.72
C ILE A 112 -13.85 13.00 11.16
N GLU A 113 -14.84 13.86 10.91
CA GLU A 113 -16.15 13.45 10.43
C GLU A 113 -16.12 12.99 8.96
N LYS A 114 -15.35 13.68 8.13
CA LYS A 114 -15.33 13.49 6.68
C LYS A 114 -13.92 13.64 6.12
N VAL A 115 -13.53 12.70 5.26
CA VAL A 115 -12.27 12.73 4.51
C VAL A 115 -12.61 12.74 3.03
N THR A 116 -12.05 13.71 2.30
CA THR A 116 -12.11 13.70 0.83
C THR A 116 -10.77 13.24 0.31
N VAL A 117 -10.77 12.18 -0.50
CA VAL A 117 -9.59 11.66 -1.17
C VAL A 117 -9.68 12.03 -2.64
N TYR A 118 -8.70 12.81 -3.12
CA TYR A 118 -8.53 13.09 -4.53
C TYR A 118 -7.52 12.10 -5.11
N THR A 119 -7.97 11.21 -5.99
CA THR A 119 -7.11 10.14 -6.53
C THR A 119 -6.55 10.46 -7.91
N GLU A 120 -7.13 11.45 -8.60
CA GLU A 120 -6.71 11.89 -9.95
C GLU A 120 -6.44 13.40 -10.01
N LEU A 121 -6.22 14.04 -8.87
CA LEU A 121 -5.81 15.44 -8.83
C LEU A 121 -4.40 15.58 -9.40
N ASP A 122 -4.23 16.49 -10.36
CA ASP A 122 -2.93 16.78 -10.95
C ASP A 122 -1.93 17.19 -9.87
N SER A 123 -0.72 16.62 -9.92
CA SER A 123 0.26 16.80 -8.85
C SER A 123 0.73 18.25 -8.72
N LYS A 124 0.81 19.03 -9.82
CA LYS A 124 1.21 20.44 -9.75
C LYS A 124 0.12 21.25 -9.07
N VAL A 125 -1.13 21.01 -9.43
CA VAL A 125 -2.29 21.65 -8.78
C VAL A 125 -2.33 21.30 -7.30
N ALA A 126 -2.15 20.02 -6.94
CA ALA A 126 -2.10 19.59 -5.55
C ALA A 126 -0.97 20.29 -4.76
N ILE A 127 0.22 20.43 -5.35
CA ILE A 127 1.34 21.16 -4.74
C ILE A 127 0.97 22.62 -4.51
N GLU A 128 0.39 23.32 -5.48
CA GLU A 128 -0.04 24.71 -5.30
C GLU A 128 -1.11 24.83 -4.20
N MET A 129 -2.10 23.92 -4.19
CA MET A 129 -3.13 23.88 -3.16
C MET A 129 -2.55 23.68 -1.75
N ALA A 130 -1.53 22.82 -1.62
CA ALA A 130 -0.90 22.52 -0.33
C ALA A 130 0.11 23.59 0.11
N LEU A 131 0.89 24.17 -0.82
CA LEU A 131 2.03 25.03 -0.49
C LEU A 131 1.70 26.51 -0.53
N ASP A 132 0.73 26.93 -1.34
CA ASP A 132 0.50 28.34 -1.65
C ASP A 132 -0.87 28.85 -1.17
N LYS A 133 -1.73 27.95 -0.67
CA LYS A 133 -3.11 28.27 -0.27
C LYS A 133 -3.48 27.63 1.06
N GLU A 134 -4.36 28.31 1.78
CA GLU A 134 -4.88 27.84 3.07
C GLU A 134 -6.21 27.09 2.89
N GLY A 135 -6.35 25.93 3.53
CA GLY A 135 -7.61 25.18 3.59
C GLY A 135 -8.03 24.47 2.31
N GLU A 136 -7.19 24.42 1.27
CA GLU A 136 -7.50 23.72 0.02
C GLU A 136 -7.07 22.24 0.00
N LEU A 137 -5.92 21.91 0.60
CA LEU A 137 -5.43 20.53 0.70
C LEU A 137 -4.66 20.30 2.00
N ASP A 138 -5.09 19.32 2.81
CA ASP A 138 -4.51 19.09 4.13
C ASP A 138 -3.20 18.27 4.09
N ILE A 139 -3.16 17.22 3.26
CA ILE A 139 -2.07 16.24 3.24
C ILE A 139 -1.85 15.75 1.81
N MET A 140 -0.59 15.73 1.37
CA MET A 140 -0.20 15.06 0.13
C MET A 140 1.23 14.51 0.20
N PRO A 141 1.57 13.46 -0.56
CA PRO A 141 2.96 13.12 -0.81
C PRO A 141 3.60 14.20 -1.69
N ILE A 142 4.79 14.66 -1.32
CA ILE A 142 5.54 15.65 -2.10
C ILE A 142 6.74 15.00 -2.79
N PRO A 143 7.05 15.39 -4.04
CA PRO A 143 8.30 14.97 -4.67
C PRO A 143 9.49 15.66 -3.99
N VAL A 144 10.64 14.98 -3.95
CA VAL A 144 11.84 15.48 -3.24
C VAL A 144 12.34 16.82 -3.79
N SER A 145 12.07 17.11 -5.06
CA SER A 145 12.40 18.39 -5.71
C SER A 145 11.67 19.59 -5.09
N GLU A 146 10.52 19.38 -4.44
CA GLU A 146 9.69 20.44 -3.86
C GLU A 146 10.00 20.67 -2.38
N LYS A 147 10.89 19.88 -1.79
CA LYS A 147 11.22 19.92 -0.35
C LYS A 147 11.50 21.34 0.15
N ASP A 148 12.35 22.09 -0.56
CA ASP A 148 12.75 23.43 -0.12
C ASP A 148 11.59 24.43 -0.20
N ARG A 149 10.68 24.28 -1.17
CA ARG A 149 9.44 25.06 -1.26
C ARG A 149 8.51 24.74 -0.09
N VAL A 150 8.38 23.47 0.30
CA VAL A 150 7.57 23.07 1.46
C VAL A 150 8.14 23.65 2.75
N VAL A 151 9.46 23.57 2.95
CA VAL A 151 10.11 24.12 4.15
C VAL A 151 9.95 25.64 4.25
N SER A 152 9.92 26.33 3.11
CA SER A 152 9.79 27.79 3.05
C SER A 152 8.32 28.28 3.02
N SER A 153 7.36 27.37 2.86
CA SER A 153 5.95 27.71 2.77
C SER A 153 5.40 28.11 4.14
N ARG A 154 4.54 29.13 4.15
CA ARG A 154 3.82 29.57 5.36
C ARG A 154 2.59 28.71 5.69
N TYR A 155 2.13 27.89 4.74
CA TYR A 155 0.88 27.15 4.83
C TYR A 155 1.08 25.66 5.08
N SER A 156 2.28 25.15 4.83
CA SER A 156 2.59 23.73 4.93
C SER A 156 3.76 23.46 5.88
N LYS A 157 3.84 22.21 6.33
CA LYS A 157 4.95 21.72 7.13
C LYS A 157 5.42 20.40 6.55
N LEU A 158 6.72 20.32 6.28
CA LEU A 158 7.33 19.07 5.85
C LEU A 158 7.33 18.05 7.00
N VAL A 159 6.79 16.86 6.74
CA VAL A 159 6.88 15.70 7.63
C VAL A 159 7.67 14.61 6.93
N THR A 160 8.76 14.17 7.55
CA THR A 160 9.61 13.08 7.06
C THR A 160 9.61 11.93 8.05
N ALA A 161 9.53 10.70 7.55
CA ALA A 161 9.67 9.50 8.35
C ALA A 161 10.55 8.47 7.62
N PRO A 162 11.26 7.61 8.36
CA PRO A 162 12.01 6.52 7.74
C PRO A 162 11.08 5.59 6.94
N SER A 163 11.50 5.21 5.74
CA SER A 163 10.71 4.38 4.83
C SER A 163 11.16 2.92 4.86
N THR A 164 10.20 2.01 4.76
CA THR A 164 10.46 0.58 4.50
C THR A 164 10.39 0.25 3.00
N ASN A 165 10.34 1.26 2.13
CA ASN A 165 10.28 1.08 0.69
C ASN A 165 11.70 0.92 0.09
N ASN A 166 11.77 0.33 -1.10
CA ASN A 166 12.99 0.21 -1.89
C ASN A 166 12.69 0.47 -3.37
N ILE A 167 13.67 1.02 -4.10
CA ILE A 167 13.59 1.21 -5.55
C ILE A 167 14.50 0.19 -6.19
N ALA A 168 13.91 -0.72 -6.96
CA ALA A 168 14.62 -1.78 -7.66
C ALA A 168 14.25 -1.81 -9.15
N ILE A 169 15.23 -2.14 -9.99
CA ILE A 169 15.02 -2.39 -11.42
C ILE A 169 14.97 -3.90 -11.63
N HIS A 170 13.83 -4.40 -12.08
CA HIS A 170 13.66 -5.81 -12.40
C HIS A 170 13.94 -6.07 -13.88
N ILE A 171 14.74 -7.11 -14.14
CA ILE A 171 15.09 -7.55 -15.49
C ILE A 171 14.15 -8.69 -15.88
N ASN A 172 13.42 -8.53 -16.99
CA ASN A 172 12.54 -9.57 -17.48
C ASN A 172 13.34 -10.72 -18.10
N MET A 173 13.44 -11.82 -17.36
CA MET A 173 14.19 -13.02 -17.75
C MET A 173 13.37 -14.00 -18.62
N ARG A 174 12.09 -13.72 -18.87
CA ARG A 174 11.18 -14.62 -19.61
C ARG A 174 11.00 -14.20 -21.05
N THR A 175 10.58 -12.95 -21.26
CA THR A 175 10.25 -12.40 -22.58
C THR A 175 11.16 -11.23 -22.98
N GLY A 176 12.14 -10.88 -22.13
CA GLY A 176 13.12 -9.84 -22.42
C GLY A 176 14.19 -10.27 -23.42
N ASN A 177 15.16 -9.38 -23.65
CA ASN A 177 16.28 -9.65 -24.54
C ASN A 177 17.09 -10.87 -24.04
N LYS A 178 17.33 -11.85 -24.92
CA LYS A 178 18.05 -13.09 -24.58
C LYS A 178 19.45 -12.84 -24.00
N LYS A 179 20.11 -11.72 -24.32
CA LYS A 179 21.40 -11.32 -23.73
C LYS A 179 21.33 -11.11 -22.21
N LEU A 180 20.15 -10.79 -21.68
CA LEU A 180 19.94 -10.57 -20.24
C LEU A 180 19.93 -11.90 -19.45
N LEU A 181 19.86 -13.06 -20.13
CA LEU A 181 20.01 -14.38 -19.50
C LEU A 181 21.42 -14.56 -18.94
N ASP A 182 22.42 -13.94 -19.56
CA ASP A 182 23.80 -13.92 -19.07
C ASP A 182 23.92 -13.09 -17.78
N LYS A 183 24.46 -13.70 -16.73
CA LYS A 183 24.70 -13.05 -15.44
C LYS A 183 25.65 -11.88 -15.57
N ASP A 184 26.69 -12.00 -16.39
CA ASP A 184 27.73 -10.98 -16.50
C ASP A 184 27.21 -9.73 -17.18
N VAL A 185 26.29 -9.88 -18.14
CA VAL A 185 25.54 -8.76 -18.73
C VAL A 185 24.74 -8.02 -17.66
N ARG A 186 24.01 -8.73 -16.79
CA ARG A 186 23.23 -8.09 -15.72
C ARG A 186 24.11 -7.40 -14.68
N VAL A 187 25.24 -8.01 -14.32
CA VAL A 187 26.21 -7.42 -13.40
C VAL A 187 26.84 -6.17 -14.01
N ALA A 188 27.20 -6.19 -15.30
CA ALA A 188 27.73 -5.03 -16.00
C ALA A 188 26.71 -3.87 -16.04
N LEU A 189 25.44 -4.16 -16.36
CA LEU A 189 24.37 -3.16 -16.32
C LEU A 189 24.19 -2.55 -14.93
N ASN A 190 24.19 -3.37 -13.88
CA ASN A 190 24.07 -2.87 -12.51
C ASN A 190 25.25 -1.98 -12.11
N LYS A 191 26.48 -2.34 -12.51
CA LYS A 191 27.69 -1.55 -12.26
C LYS A 191 27.77 -0.25 -13.09
N ALA A 192 27.12 -0.22 -14.25
CA ALA A 192 27.08 0.97 -15.11
C ALA A 192 26.19 2.09 -14.55
N ILE A 193 25.29 1.77 -13.61
CA ILE A 193 24.42 2.75 -12.96
C ILE A 193 25.17 3.43 -11.82
N ASP A 194 25.40 4.74 -11.94
CA ASP A 194 25.95 5.55 -10.86
C ASP A 194 24.88 5.87 -9.80
N GLN A 195 24.70 4.92 -8.88
CA GLN A 195 23.69 5.01 -7.81
C GLN A 195 23.98 6.18 -6.85
N ARG A 196 25.25 6.56 -6.64
CA ARG A 196 25.62 7.69 -5.78
C ARG A 196 25.21 9.02 -6.41
N ARG A 197 25.45 9.17 -7.72
CA ARG A 197 24.98 10.33 -8.47
C ARG A 197 23.45 10.39 -8.52
N LEU A 198 22.77 9.26 -8.69
CA LEU A 198 21.30 9.20 -8.64
C LEU A 198 20.77 9.71 -7.31
N LEU A 199 21.26 9.17 -6.19
CA LEU A 199 20.85 9.57 -4.85
C LEU A 199 21.12 11.05 -4.57
N SER A 200 22.32 11.54 -4.90
CA SER A 200 22.70 12.93 -4.62
C SER A 200 21.99 13.96 -5.51
N LYS A 201 21.76 13.66 -6.80
CA LYS A 201 21.24 14.64 -7.77
C LYS A 201 19.73 14.64 -7.92
N TYR A 202 19.08 13.48 -7.83
CA TYR A 202 17.64 13.36 -8.08
C TYR A 202 16.83 13.19 -6.80
N TYR A 203 17.44 12.60 -5.78
CA TYR A 203 16.82 12.40 -4.47
C TYR A 203 17.37 13.35 -3.42
N ASN A 204 18.23 14.33 -3.76
CA ASN A 204 18.81 15.29 -2.80
C ASN A 204 19.42 14.64 -1.54
N GLY A 205 19.93 13.41 -1.65
CA GLY A 205 20.45 12.65 -0.51
C GLY A 205 19.39 11.99 0.38
N GLU A 206 18.10 12.13 0.07
CA GLU A 206 16.97 11.51 0.78
C GLU A 206 16.85 10.02 0.45
N GLY A 207 17.66 9.22 1.15
CA GLY A 207 17.65 7.77 1.04
C GLY A 207 19.01 7.16 1.31
N GLN A 208 19.11 5.87 1.07
CA GLN A 208 20.37 5.14 1.21
C GLN A 208 20.52 4.12 0.09
N ILE A 209 21.75 3.95 -0.36
CA ILE A 209 22.08 2.88 -1.30
C ILE A 209 21.93 1.54 -0.57
N SER A 210 21.12 0.65 -1.13
CA SER A 210 20.92 -0.69 -0.60
C SER A 210 21.63 -1.73 -1.48
N PRO A 211 22.45 -2.63 -0.91
CA PRO A 211 23.02 -3.75 -1.64
C PRO A 211 22.00 -4.89 -1.84
N THR A 212 20.82 -4.82 -1.21
CA THR A 212 19.79 -5.86 -1.23
C THR A 212 18.42 -5.32 -1.62
N LEU A 213 17.53 -6.22 -2.05
CA LEU A 213 16.13 -5.88 -2.30
C LEU A 213 15.35 -5.55 -1.02
N ALA A 214 15.77 -6.11 0.11
CA ALA A 214 15.17 -5.78 1.40
C ALA A 214 15.49 -4.33 1.79
N ALA A 215 14.47 -3.58 2.19
CA ALA A 215 14.68 -2.26 2.76
C ALA A 215 15.42 -2.40 4.11
N PRO A 216 16.40 -1.54 4.40
CA PRO A 216 17.21 -1.60 5.64
C PRO A 216 16.40 -1.51 6.94
N LEU A 217 15.19 -0.95 6.88
CA LEU A 217 14.28 -0.81 8.01
C LEU A 217 13.12 -1.82 7.99
N TYR A 218 13.14 -2.77 7.04
CA TYR A 218 12.16 -3.84 7.01
C TYR A 218 12.39 -4.80 8.20
N PRO A 219 11.35 -5.28 8.89
CA PRO A 219 11.51 -6.25 9.98
C PRO A 219 12.31 -7.47 9.53
N GLY A 220 13.43 -7.75 10.19
CA GLY A 220 14.33 -8.86 9.87
C GLY A 220 15.51 -8.53 8.94
N SER A 221 15.63 -7.31 8.42
CA SER A 221 16.80 -6.88 7.61
C SER A 221 17.96 -6.30 8.44
N THR A 222 17.73 -5.98 9.72
CA THR A 222 18.75 -5.44 10.63
C THR A 222 19.57 -6.56 11.26
N ARG A 223 20.59 -7.03 10.51
CA ARG A 223 21.87 -7.63 10.95
C ARG A 223 22.64 -8.11 9.72
N LEU A 224 23.26 -7.19 8.98
CA LEU A 224 24.42 -7.45 8.12
C LEU A 224 25.33 -6.22 8.15
#